data_AF-A0A7C4U1K9-F1
#
_entry.id   AF-A0A7C4U1K9-F1
#
_cell.length_a   1.000
_cell.length_b   1.000
_cell.length_c   1.000
_cell.angle_alpha   90.00
_cell.angle_beta   90.00
_cell.angle_gamma   90.00
#
_symmetry.space_group_name_H-M   'P 1'
#
loop_
_entity.id
_entity.type
_entity.pdbx_description
1 polymer ?
#
loop_
_entity_poly.entity_id
_entity_poly.type
_entity_poly.pdbx_seq_one_letter_code
_entity_poly.pdbx_strand_id
1 'polypeptide(L)'
;MKKRISTFLVILSCGLLIACGGDKKEKSAADIAAEWCELNGKVAKAADGPEKDAAKAAREKWENEIEAKYKDNEAFIKEIQNEAEKCEAASEGR
;
A
#
# COMPACT_ATOMS: atom_id res chain seq x y z
N MET A 1 19.23 -28.01 33.94
CA MET A 1 20.47 -27.85 33.14
C MET A 1 20.17 -28.19 31.69
N LYS A 2 20.73 -27.40 30.78
CA LYS A 2 20.59 -27.42 29.31
C LYS A 2 20.79 -28.80 28.69
N LYS A 3 19.93 -29.14 27.70
CA LYS A 3 20.36 -29.79 26.45
C LYS A 3 19.60 -29.17 25.27
N ARG A 4 20.37 -28.53 24.39
CA ARG A 4 19.99 -28.11 23.04
C ARG A 4 20.12 -29.33 22.11
N ILE A 5 19.29 -29.40 21.07
CA ILE A 5 19.43 -30.06 19.74
C ILE A 5 18.05 -29.81 19.08
N SER A 6 17.82 -28.77 18.27
CA SER A 6 18.13 -28.67 16.83
C SER A 6 17.68 -29.89 16.03
N THR A 7 16.55 -29.82 15.29
CA THR A 7 16.38 -30.31 13.91
C THR A 7 14.96 -29.99 13.41
N PHE A 8 14.94 -29.26 12.28
CA PHE A 8 13.90 -29.11 11.26
C PHE A 8 12.72 -30.08 11.26
N LEU A 9 11.50 -29.54 11.11
CA LEU A 9 10.53 -30.07 10.14
C LEU A 9 9.53 -28.98 9.69
N VAL A 10 9.47 -28.81 8.38
CA VAL A 10 8.52 -27.99 7.62
C VAL A 10 7.14 -28.68 7.63
N ILE A 11 6.09 -27.97 8.06
CA ILE A 11 4.66 -28.27 7.85
C ILE A 11 3.97 -26.88 7.87
N LEU A 12 3.65 -26.20 6.76
CA LEU A 12 2.67 -26.54 5.71
C LEU A 12 1.33 -27.05 6.25
N SER A 13 0.54 -26.16 6.82
CA SER A 13 -0.92 -26.29 6.98
C SER A 13 -1.47 -24.87 7.24
N CYS A 14 -1.87 -24.13 6.22
CA CYS A 14 -3.24 -24.13 5.69
C CYS A 14 -4.31 -24.23 6.81
N GLY A 15 -4.78 -23.05 7.22
CA GLY A 15 -5.94 -22.79 8.07
C GLY A 15 -6.15 -21.28 8.03
N LEU A 16 -6.54 -20.69 6.90
CA LEU A 16 -7.94 -20.60 6.47
C LEU A 16 -8.87 -20.29 7.65
N LEU A 17 -9.44 -19.07 7.57
CA LEU A 17 -10.66 -18.61 8.23
C LEU A 17 -10.54 -17.95 9.60
N ILE A 18 -10.01 -16.72 9.59
CA ILE A 18 -10.76 -15.58 10.12
C ILE A 18 -10.74 -14.56 8.97
N ALA A 19 -11.64 -14.62 7.98
CA ALA A 19 -12.99 -14.07 8.15
C ALA A 19 -13.02 -12.90 9.15
N CYS A 20 -12.16 -11.90 8.95
CA CYS A 20 -12.44 -10.55 9.46
C CYS A 20 -13.63 -10.01 8.66
N GLY A 21 -14.82 -10.54 8.95
CA GLY A 21 -16.11 -9.92 8.68
C GLY A 21 -16.28 -8.71 9.56
N GLY A 22 -15.44 -7.71 9.34
CA GLY A 22 -15.82 -6.34 9.59
C GLY A 22 -16.13 -5.76 8.23
N ASP A 23 -17.31 -5.18 8.08
CA ASP A 23 -17.69 -4.27 7.00
C ASP A 23 -16.61 -3.20 6.82
N LYS A 24 -15.49 -3.55 6.18
CA LYS A 24 -14.58 -2.57 5.62
C LYS A 24 -15.37 -2.03 4.44
N LYS A 25 -16.08 -0.92 4.65
CA LYS A 25 -16.50 -0.06 3.55
C LYS A 25 -15.36 -0.06 2.54
N GLU A 26 -15.64 -0.49 1.33
CA GLU A 26 -14.65 -0.35 0.27
C GLU A 26 -14.20 1.11 0.28
N LYS A 27 -12.88 1.33 0.39
CA LYS A 27 -12.33 2.68 0.40
C LYS A 27 -12.79 3.37 -0.88
N SER A 28 -13.27 4.59 -0.76
CA SER A 28 -13.62 5.37 -1.95
C SER A 28 -12.38 5.71 -2.76
N ALA A 29 -12.56 6.10 -4.03
CA ALA A 29 -11.46 6.58 -4.85
C ALA A 29 -10.70 7.75 -4.18
N ALA A 30 -11.44 8.63 -3.48
CA ALA A 30 -10.86 9.75 -2.74
C ALA A 30 -10.02 9.30 -1.53
N ASP A 31 -10.47 8.30 -0.78
CA ASP A 31 -9.71 7.75 0.35
C ASP A 31 -8.40 7.10 -0.13
N ILE A 32 -8.48 6.36 -1.24
CA ILE A 32 -7.32 5.71 -1.87
C ILE A 32 -6.35 6.76 -2.40
N ALA A 33 -6.84 7.79 -3.10
CA ALA A 33 -6.02 8.90 -3.56
C ALA A 33 -5.35 9.67 -2.42
N ALA A 34 -6.04 9.90 -1.30
CA ALA A 34 -5.47 10.56 -0.13
C ALA A 34 -4.29 9.78 0.48
N GLU A 35 -4.36 8.45 0.48
CA GLU A 35 -3.24 7.59 0.92
C GLU A 35 -2.05 7.69 -0.02
N TRP A 36 -2.29 7.66 -1.34
CA TRP A 36 -1.24 7.86 -2.32
C TRP A 36 -0.55 9.22 -2.15
N CYS A 37 -1.32 10.28 -1.93
CA CYS A 37 -0.82 11.62 -1.67
C CYS A 37 0.10 11.72 -0.46
N GLU A 38 -0.27 11.05 0.64
CA GLU A 38 0.56 11.04 1.83
C GLU A 38 1.91 10.37 1.54
N LEU A 39 1.90 9.25 0.81
CA LEU A 39 3.11 8.54 0.41
C LEU A 39 3.96 9.36 -0.56
N ASN A 40 3.35 9.97 -1.57
CA ASN A 40 4.03 10.83 -2.53
C ASN A 40 4.63 12.07 -1.85
N GLY A 41 3.90 12.68 -0.90
CA GLY A 41 4.40 13.77 -0.08
C GLY A 41 5.60 13.38 0.79
N LYS A 42 5.65 12.15 1.31
CA LYS A 42 6.85 11.64 2.01
C LYS A 42 8.03 11.51 1.07
N VAL A 43 7.82 11.01 -0.15
CA VAL A 43 8.87 10.96 -1.19
C VAL A 43 9.39 12.35 -1.56
N ALA A 44 8.47 13.31 -1.73
CA ALA A 44 8.81 14.68 -2.13
C ALA A 44 9.58 15.44 -1.02
N LYS A 45 9.28 15.17 0.25
CA LYS A 45 9.91 15.83 1.40
C LYS A 45 11.17 15.14 1.90
N ALA A 46 11.39 13.86 1.55
CA ALA A 46 12.56 13.11 1.98
C ALA A 46 13.84 13.66 1.33
N ALA A 47 14.88 13.79 2.14
CA ALA A 47 16.23 14.08 1.62
C ALA A 47 16.72 12.92 0.75
N ASP A 48 17.52 13.23 -0.27
CA ASP A 48 18.08 12.18 -1.14
C ASP A 48 18.91 11.17 -0.33
N GLY A 49 18.80 9.89 -0.71
CA GLY A 49 19.44 8.77 -0.02
C GLY A 49 18.44 7.74 0.53
N PRO A 50 18.85 6.95 1.53
CA PRO A 50 18.10 5.77 1.97
C PRO A 50 16.66 6.05 2.42
N GLU A 51 16.40 7.25 2.97
CA GLU A 51 15.06 7.66 3.40
C GLU A 51 14.12 7.86 2.22
N LYS A 52 14.59 8.52 1.15
CA LYS A 52 13.82 8.72 -0.08
C LYS A 52 13.61 7.41 -0.84
N ASP A 53 14.59 6.52 -0.82
CA ASP A 53 14.46 5.19 -1.43
C ASP A 53 13.43 4.33 -0.68
N ALA A 54 13.43 4.37 0.66
CA ALA A 54 12.41 3.70 1.46
C ALA A 54 11.01 4.29 1.23
N ALA A 55 10.89 5.61 1.12
CA ALA A 55 9.62 6.28 0.81
C ALA A 55 9.11 5.90 -0.59
N LYS A 56 9.99 5.83 -1.61
CA LYS A 56 9.64 5.38 -2.96
C LYS A 56 9.17 3.93 -2.97
N ALA A 57 9.91 3.04 -2.30
CA ALA A 57 9.54 1.64 -2.20
C ALA A 57 8.19 1.44 -1.51
N ALA A 58 7.88 2.25 -0.47
CA ALA A 58 6.58 2.22 0.18
C ALA A 58 5.44 2.69 -0.74
N ARG A 59 5.67 3.75 -1.53
CA ARG A 59 4.70 4.24 -2.53
C ARG A 59 4.47 3.20 -3.64
N GLU A 60 5.55 2.69 -4.25
CA GLU A 60 5.47 1.69 -5.32
C GLU A 60 4.79 0.40 -4.85
N LYS A 61 5.10 -0.06 -3.64
CA LYS A 61 4.42 -1.23 -3.07
C LYS A 61 2.90 -0.99 -2.95
N TRP A 62 2.52 0.18 -2.45
CA TRP A 62 1.09 0.54 -2.34
C TRP A 62 0.43 0.64 -3.71
N GLU A 63 1.08 1.24 -4.71
CA GLU A 63 0.57 1.35 -6.08
C GLU A 63 0.30 -0.04 -6.68
N ASN A 64 1.24 -0.96 -6.52
CA ASN A 64 1.08 -2.36 -6.95
C ASN A 64 -0.07 -3.07 -6.23
N GLU A 65 -0.26 -2.81 -4.93
CA GLU A 65 -1.37 -3.40 -4.15
C GLU A 65 -2.74 -2.89 -4.63
N ILE A 66 -2.85 -1.59 -4.93
CA ILE A 66 -4.08 -0.98 -5.45
C ILE A 66 -4.36 -1.43 -6.88
N GLU A 67 -3.36 -1.43 -7.75
CA GLU A 67 -3.49 -1.95 -9.10
C GLU A 67 -3.91 -3.43 -9.06
N ALA A 68 -3.22 -4.29 -8.32
CA ALA A 68 -3.58 -5.70 -8.23
C ALA A 68 -5.00 -5.93 -7.68
N LYS A 69 -5.46 -5.07 -6.77
CA LYS A 69 -6.81 -5.17 -6.17
C LYS A 69 -7.91 -4.71 -7.12
N TYR A 70 -7.66 -3.70 -7.95
CA TYR A 70 -8.69 -3.08 -8.80
C TYR A 70 -8.40 -3.19 -10.31
N LYS A 71 -7.43 -4.01 -10.72
CA LYS A 71 -7.02 -4.19 -12.13
C LYS A 71 -8.16 -4.52 -13.09
N ASP A 72 -9.18 -5.22 -12.60
CA ASP A 72 -10.34 -5.63 -13.40
C ASP A 72 -11.46 -4.56 -13.38
N ASN A 73 -11.26 -3.45 -12.65
CA ASN A 73 -12.16 -2.31 -12.54
C ASN A 73 -11.48 -1.02 -13.02
N GLU A 74 -11.29 -0.95 -14.34
CA GLU A 74 -10.59 0.15 -15.01
C GLU A 74 -11.23 1.52 -14.75
N ALA A 75 -12.57 1.57 -14.61
CA ALA A 75 -13.30 2.78 -14.28
C ALA A 75 -12.92 3.31 -12.89
N PHE A 76 -12.84 2.42 -11.89
CA PHE A 76 -12.47 2.79 -10.54
C PHE A 76 -10.99 3.19 -10.42
N ILE A 77 -10.09 2.54 -11.18
CA ILE A 77 -8.69 2.99 -11.26
C ILE A 77 -8.59 4.41 -11.84
N LYS A 78 -9.35 4.72 -12.90
CA LYS A 78 -9.41 6.09 -13.45
C LYS A 78 -9.95 7.10 -12.44
N GLU A 79 -10.94 6.73 -11.62
CA GLU A 79 -11.42 7.61 -10.54
C GLU A 79 -10.33 7.86 -9.49
N ILE A 80 -9.60 6.82 -9.07
CA ILE A 80 -8.47 6.97 -8.13
C ILE A 80 -7.41 7.92 -8.72
N GLN A 81 -7.04 7.74 -9.99
CA GLN A 81 -6.07 8.59 -10.68
C GLN A 81 -6.54 10.06 -10.73
N ASN A 82 -7.78 10.30 -11.14
CA ASN A 82 -8.35 11.65 -11.19
C ASN A 82 -8.34 12.32 -9.80
N GLU A 83 -8.63 11.58 -8.73
CA GLU A 83 -8.57 12.13 -7.37
C GLU A 83 -7.11 12.37 -6.91
N ALA A 84 -6.17 11.52 -7.30
CA ALA A 84 -4.75 11.68 -7.02
C ALA A 84 -4.15 12.91 -7.73
N GLU A 85 -4.53 13.15 -8.99
CA GLU A 85 -4.11 14.35 -9.75
C GLU A 85 -4.53 15.66 -9.08
N LYS A 86 -5.76 15.72 -8.53
CA LYS A 86 -6.22 16.92 -7.80
C LYS A 86 -5.33 17.26 -6.61
N CYS A 87 -4.78 16.23 -5.98
CA CYS A 87 -3.90 16.36 -4.85
C CYS A 87 -2.46 16.72 -5.26
N GLU A 88 -1.95 16.18 -6.37
CA GLU A 88 -0.67 16.64 -6.94
C GLU A 88 -0.74 18.12 -7.33
N ALA A 89 -1.80 18.52 -8.04
CA ALA A 89 -2.04 19.91 -8.41
C ALA A 89 -2.13 20.85 -7.18
N ALA A 90 -2.69 20.37 -6.07
CA ALA A 90 -2.73 21.12 -4.81
C ALA A 90 -1.35 21.20 -4.11
N SER A 91 -0.45 20.24 -4.37
CA SER A 91 0.90 20.18 -3.79
C SER A 91 1.94 20.95 -4.60
N GLU A 92 1.80 21.04 -5.93
CA GLU A 92 2.70 21.77 -6.83
C GLU A 92 2.36 23.27 -6.96
N GLY A 93 1.16 23.69 -6.52
CA GLY A 93 0.67 25.06 -6.58
C GLY A 93 0.97 25.95 -5.36
N ARG A 94 1.89 25.56 -4.46
CA ARG A 94 2.25 26.33 -3.25
C ARG A 94 3.74 26.61 -3.12
#